data_AF-A0A836CG18-F1
#
_entry.id   AF-A0A836CG18-F1
#
_cell.length_a   1.000
_cell.length_b   1.000
_cell.length_c   1.000
_cell.angle_alpha   90.00
_cell.angle_beta   90.00
_cell.angle_gamma   90.00
#
_symmetry.space_group_name_H-M   'P 1'
#
loop_
_entity.id
_entity.type
_entity.pdbx_description
1 polymer ?
#
loop_
_entity_poly.entity_id
_entity_poly.type
_entity_poly.pdbx_seq_one_letter_code
_entity_poly.pdbx_strand_id
1 'polypeptide(L)'
;MRQKLWEVTVDYIPLAFTAFGGPPAHIALLYDRFVVQRGWLSEKMFAELFAISTALPGPASTQLAYTVALIRDGVLPALWAFLIWSLPGGIVMAVLGTVVGDTRGAALPRTVLFLENGLASVAVALVALAAYNLGHKLCGTPMTKCIAAAVFAHTICFQATPWMIPACMAFGGAVAYAGHGSSGGDVERQAPAAAAGSSGGSSSSSAAAAEAFADPAVHFTYTWQSGVVVLAAWLVLFCGALTLRACAASTALRVAATFFYVGSIVFGGGPVVVPLLYSYVVGAGWAESGAFLLGLAVINAMPGPNFNFAAYCGALAMRPYGVPAALCGAALAWVGMFAPGLMLKTGVLPLWRRYRGFPLMQTIFEGVNAGAVGLVFTATYELSQKALSIGADGRRAATAAAGAAAAAALPLGAEPLYVALAGVAFVAVGFLRVPAPLMIAVGGGVGALNALFA
;
A
#
# COMPACT_ATOMS: atom_id res chain seq x y z
N MET A 1 9.17 26.76 -3.35
CA MET A 1 8.53 26.01 -2.24
C MET A 1 7.01 26.15 -2.26
N ARG A 2 6.44 27.37 -2.22
CA ARG A 2 4.98 27.59 -2.21
C ARG A 2 4.22 26.91 -3.36
N GLN A 3 4.72 27.03 -4.59
CA GLN A 3 4.12 26.37 -5.76
C GLN A 3 4.15 24.84 -5.66
N LYS A 4 5.28 24.26 -5.24
CA LYS A 4 5.43 22.81 -5.03
C LYS A 4 4.43 22.26 -4.01
N LEU A 5 4.27 22.95 -2.88
CA LEU A 5 3.28 22.57 -1.86
C LEU A 5 1.84 22.69 -2.38
N TRP A 6 1.55 23.71 -3.18
CA TRP A 6 0.24 23.88 -3.81
C TRP A 6 -0.09 22.73 -4.78
N GLU A 7 0.85 22.36 -5.66
CA GLU A 7 0.67 21.24 -6.59
C GLU A 7 0.42 19.92 -5.86
N VAL A 8 1.24 19.61 -4.85
CA VAL A 8 1.02 18.44 -3.97
C VAL A 8 -0.36 18.50 -3.30
N THR A 9 -0.78 19.68 -2.84
CA THR A 9 -2.08 19.84 -2.18
C THR A 9 -3.24 19.48 -3.12
N VAL A 10 -3.23 20.04 -4.32
CA VAL A 10 -4.28 19.82 -5.33
C VAL A 10 -4.37 18.35 -5.76
N ASP A 11 -3.24 17.65 -5.80
CA ASP A 11 -3.20 16.26 -6.24
C ASP A 11 -3.47 15.22 -5.13
N TYR A 12 -3.11 15.51 -3.89
CA TYR A 12 -3.28 14.56 -2.78
C TYR A 12 -4.60 14.74 -2.03
N ILE A 13 -5.22 15.94 -2.04
CA ILE A 13 -6.52 16.14 -1.36
C ILE A 13 -7.59 15.18 -1.89
N PRO A 14 -7.83 15.05 -3.22
CA PRO A 14 -8.84 14.13 -3.72
C PRO A 14 -8.60 12.69 -3.28
N LEU A 15 -7.33 12.27 -3.23
CA LEU A 15 -6.94 10.94 -2.80
C LEU A 15 -7.31 10.67 -1.33
N ALA A 16 -7.16 11.66 -0.46
CA ALA A 16 -7.53 11.53 0.95
C ALA A 16 -9.03 11.24 1.17
N PHE A 17 -9.89 11.60 0.22
CA PHE A 17 -11.34 11.38 0.28
C PHE A 17 -11.85 10.28 -0.65
N THR A 18 -11.02 9.73 -1.52
CA THR A 18 -11.44 8.74 -2.55
C THR A 18 -10.67 7.42 -2.48
N ALA A 19 -9.60 7.34 -1.68
CA ALA A 19 -8.80 6.14 -1.50
C ALA A 19 -9.49 5.08 -0.62
N PHE A 20 -10.62 4.54 -1.06
CA PHE A 20 -11.30 3.43 -0.41
C PHE A 20 -10.77 2.08 -0.91
N GLY A 21 -10.97 1.01 -0.12
CA GLY A 21 -10.64 -0.36 -0.54
C GLY A 21 -9.23 -0.86 -0.16
N GLY A 22 -8.50 -0.07 0.64
CA GLY A 22 -7.24 -0.49 1.25
C GLY A 22 -6.02 -0.45 0.32
N PRO A 23 -4.88 -1.00 0.78
CA PRO A 23 -3.58 -0.79 0.13
C PRO A 23 -3.52 -1.12 -1.37
N PRO A 24 -4.13 -2.22 -1.87
CA PRO A 24 -4.15 -2.49 -3.30
C PRO A 24 -4.88 -1.40 -4.09
N ALA A 25 -6.05 -0.96 -3.64
CA ALA A 25 -6.82 0.09 -4.30
C ALA A 25 -6.07 1.43 -4.31
N HIS A 26 -5.37 1.74 -3.22
CA HIS A 26 -4.53 2.93 -3.13
C HIS A 26 -3.45 2.92 -4.21
N ILE A 27 -2.79 1.78 -4.44
CA ILE A 27 -1.75 1.67 -5.47
C ILE A 27 -2.35 1.93 -6.86
N ALA A 28 -3.54 1.40 -7.16
CA ALA A 28 -4.23 1.64 -8.42
C ALA A 28 -4.58 3.13 -8.61
N LEU A 29 -5.09 3.80 -7.57
CA LEU A 29 -5.40 5.24 -7.61
C LEU A 29 -4.14 6.10 -7.77
N LEU A 30 -3.04 5.74 -7.09
CA LEU A 30 -1.75 6.42 -7.24
C LEU A 30 -1.20 6.25 -8.67
N TYR A 31 -1.33 5.06 -9.25
CA TYR A 31 -0.95 4.80 -10.65
C TYR A 31 -1.77 5.66 -11.60
N ASP A 32 -3.10 5.60 -11.52
CA ASP A 32 -3.99 6.38 -12.38
C ASP A 32 -3.71 7.89 -12.26
N ARG A 33 -3.53 8.39 -11.04
CA ARG A 33 -3.27 9.82 -10.81
C ARG A 33 -1.90 10.26 -11.30
N PHE A 34 -0.84 9.59 -10.87
CA PHE A 34 0.53 10.09 -11.06
C PHE A 34 1.23 9.58 -12.31
N VAL A 35 0.79 8.45 -12.86
CA VAL A 35 1.32 7.92 -14.12
C VAL A 35 0.42 8.32 -15.28
N VAL A 36 -0.88 7.99 -15.21
CA VAL A 36 -1.80 8.15 -16.35
C VAL A 36 -2.27 9.60 -16.53
N GLN A 37 -2.85 10.21 -15.50
CA GLN A 37 -3.45 11.55 -15.61
C GLN A 37 -2.40 12.66 -15.63
N ARG A 38 -1.43 12.60 -14.72
CA ARG A 38 -0.46 13.68 -14.52
C ARG A 38 0.86 13.50 -15.24
N GLY A 39 1.23 12.27 -15.62
CA GLY A 39 2.53 11.97 -16.21
C GLY A 39 3.72 12.37 -15.32
N TRP A 40 3.55 12.35 -14.00
CA TRP A 40 4.64 12.67 -13.05
C TRP A 40 5.69 11.58 -13.00
N LEU A 41 5.31 10.33 -13.26
CA LEU A 41 6.17 9.17 -13.23
C LEU A 41 6.01 8.35 -14.50
N SER A 42 7.11 7.78 -14.99
CA SER A 42 7.06 6.68 -15.94
C SER A 42 6.53 5.43 -15.24
N GLU A 43 5.98 4.49 -16.00
CA GLU A 43 5.49 3.22 -15.45
C GLU A 43 6.60 2.38 -14.85
N LYS A 44 7.78 2.40 -15.49
CA LYS A 44 8.99 1.75 -14.97
C LYS A 44 9.40 2.34 -13.63
N MET A 45 9.44 3.67 -13.53
CA MET A 45 9.70 4.37 -12.27
C MET A 45 8.67 3.97 -11.21
N PHE A 46 7.38 4.01 -11.55
CA PHE A 46 6.32 3.63 -10.63
C PHE A 46 6.49 2.19 -10.11
N ALA A 47 6.81 1.25 -10.99
CA ALA A 47 7.09 -0.13 -10.65
C ALA A 47 8.29 -0.29 -9.70
N GLU A 48 9.40 0.39 -10.00
CA GLU A 48 10.60 0.39 -9.16
C GLU A 48 10.27 0.95 -7.77
N LEU A 49 9.57 2.09 -7.69
CA LEU A 49 9.17 2.69 -6.42
C LEU A 49 8.19 1.82 -5.63
N PHE A 50 7.25 1.18 -6.33
CA PHE A 50 6.31 0.23 -5.74
C PHE A 50 7.04 -1.00 -5.19
N ALA A 51 7.98 -1.58 -5.94
CA ALA A 51 8.77 -2.72 -5.50
C ALA A 51 9.61 -2.38 -4.26
N ILE A 52 10.27 -1.22 -4.23
CA ILE A 52 10.99 -0.78 -3.03
C ILE A 52 10.00 -0.54 -1.86
N SER A 53 8.75 -0.14 -2.12
CA SER A 53 7.76 0.13 -1.07
C SER A 53 7.12 -1.15 -0.53
N THR A 54 7.21 -2.26 -1.25
CA THR A 54 6.77 -3.58 -0.76
C THR A 54 7.94 -4.36 -0.16
N ALA A 55 9.17 -4.10 -0.60
CA ALA A 55 10.38 -4.72 -0.06
C ALA A 55 10.84 -4.13 1.29
N LEU A 56 10.50 -2.87 1.59
CA LEU A 56 10.81 -2.26 2.88
C LEU A 56 9.64 -2.41 3.86
N PRO A 57 9.90 -2.53 5.17
CA PRO A 57 8.84 -2.57 6.15
C PRO A 57 8.16 -1.19 6.25
N GLY A 58 6.87 -1.22 6.52
CA GLY A 58 5.95 -0.10 6.61
C GLY A 58 4.74 -0.24 5.68
N PRO A 59 3.76 0.66 5.79
CA PRO A 59 2.58 0.66 4.92
C PRO A 59 2.94 1.01 3.48
N ALA A 60 2.97 0.00 2.60
CA ALA A 60 3.43 0.11 1.22
C ALA A 60 2.75 1.22 0.39
N SER A 61 1.43 1.36 0.46
CA SER A 61 0.70 2.41 -0.29
C SER A 61 1.03 3.82 0.21
N THR A 62 1.27 3.98 1.52
CA THR A 62 1.67 5.28 2.09
C THR A 62 3.11 5.60 1.78
N GLN A 63 3.99 4.60 1.82
CA GLN A 63 5.38 4.75 1.37
C GLN A 63 5.45 5.14 -0.10
N LEU A 64 4.64 4.52 -0.95
CA LEU A 64 4.57 4.87 -2.37
C LEU A 64 4.07 6.31 -2.55
N ALA A 65 2.94 6.67 -1.93
CA ALA A 65 2.38 8.02 -1.96
C ALA A 65 3.39 9.08 -1.49
N TYR A 66 4.07 8.83 -0.35
CA TYR A 66 5.15 9.69 0.15
C TYR A 66 6.30 9.80 -0.85
N THR A 67 6.70 8.68 -1.45
CA THR A 67 7.86 8.63 -2.35
C THR A 67 7.63 9.40 -3.63
N VAL A 68 6.43 9.38 -4.22
CA VAL A 68 6.10 10.16 -5.42
C VAL A 68 6.36 11.65 -5.19
N ALA A 69 5.88 12.20 -4.07
CA ALA A 69 6.14 13.58 -3.70
C ALA A 69 7.62 13.83 -3.35
N LEU A 70 8.29 12.87 -2.71
CA LEU A 70 9.70 12.96 -2.33
C LEU A 70 10.64 13.13 -3.52
N ILE A 71 10.45 12.33 -4.58
CA ILE A 71 11.34 12.36 -5.76
C ILE A 71 11.11 13.57 -6.65
N ARG A 72 9.91 14.16 -6.60
CA ARG A 72 9.54 15.32 -7.41
C ARG A 72 9.93 16.62 -6.70
N ASP A 73 9.53 16.75 -5.44
CA ASP A 73 9.47 18.03 -4.75
C ASP A 73 10.29 18.11 -3.45
N GLY A 74 10.83 16.97 -3.00
CA GLY A 74 11.71 16.89 -1.84
C GLY A 74 11.00 16.49 -0.55
N VAL A 75 11.75 16.52 0.56
CA VAL A 75 11.30 15.95 1.85
C VAL A 75 10.09 16.69 2.42
N LEU A 76 10.09 18.03 2.40
CA LEU A 76 9.02 18.82 3.01
C LEU A 76 7.68 18.64 2.27
N PRO A 77 7.62 18.74 0.91
CA PRO A 77 6.41 18.41 0.17
C PRO A 77 5.99 16.94 0.33
N ALA A 78 6.92 16.00 0.51
CA ALA A 78 6.58 14.61 0.80
C ALA A 78 5.92 14.42 2.18
N LEU A 79 6.43 15.09 3.22
CA LEU A 79 5.79 15.09 4.53
C LEU A 79 4.41 15.74 4.46
N TRP A 80 4.26 16.82 3.70
CA TRP A 80 2.97 17.46 3.47
C TRP A 80 1.98 16.54 2.74
N ALA A 81 2.44 15.85 1.70
CA ALA A 81 1.65 14.84 1.00
C ALA A 81 1.18 13.73 1.95
N PHE A 82 2.06 13.24 2.83
CA PHE A 82 1.73 12.26 3.87
C PHE A 82 0.66 12.79 4.83
N LEU A 83 0.77 14.03 5.30
CA LEU A 83 -0.22 14.63 6.18
C LEU A 83 -1.59 14.71 5.50
N ILE A 84 -1.67 15.20 4.26
CA ILE A 84 -2.93 15.24 3.51
C ILE A 84 -3.51 13.84 3.35
N TRP A 85 -2.67 12.87 2.98
CA TRP A 85 -3.05 11.50 2.69
C TRP A 85 -3.55 10.72 3.92
N SER A 86 -2.93 10.91 5.08
CA SER A 86 -3.14 10.06 6.25
C SER A 86 -3.86 10.76 7.41
N LEU A 87 -3.66 12.06 7.61
CA LEU A 87 -4.15 12.77 8.79
C LEU A 87 -5.68 12.81 8.91
N PRO A 88 -6.49 13.02 7.84
CA PRO A 88 -7.95 13.07 7.96
C PRO A 88 -8.53 11.76 8.54
N GLY A 89 -8.13 10.61 7.97
CA GLY A 89 -8.52 9.30 8.50
C GLY A 89 -7.95 9.04 9.89
N GLY A 90 -6.71 9.48 10.16
CA GLY A 90 -6.10 9.39 11.49
C GLY A 90 -6.88 10.15 12.57
N ILE A 91 -7.38 11.35 12.26
CA ILE A 91 -8.22 12.15 13.16
C ILE A 91 -9.55 11.44 13.43
N VAL A 92 -10.23 10.95 12.38
CA VAL A 92 -11.49 10.21 12.54
C VAL A 92 -11.30 8.98 13.43
N MET A 93 -10.24 8.21 13.19
CA MET A 93 -9.92 7.03 14.00
C MET A 93 -9.53 7.39 15.44
N ALA A 94 -8.81 8.50 15.65
CA ALA A 94 -8.48 8.99 16.98
C ALA A 94 -9.74 9.35 17.77
N VAL A 95 -10.64 10.15 17.17
CA VAL A 95 -11.92 10.53 17.78
C VAL A 95 -12.76 9.29 18.08
N LEU A 96 -12.90 8.38 17.12
CA LEU A 96 -13.62 7.11 17.33
C LEU A 96 -13.05 6.33 18.50
N GLY A 97 -11.73 6.22 18.62
CA GLY A 97 -11.08 5.51 19.72
C GLY A 97 -11.32 6.18 21.06
N THR A 98 -11.35 7.52 21.10
CA THR A 98 -11.68 8.25 22.34
C THR A 98 -13.13 8.04 22.80
N VAL A 99 -14.07 7.96 21.86
CA VAL A 99 -15.50 7.79 22.14
C VAL A 99 -15.83 6.34 22.47
N VAL A 100 -15.32 5.38 21.70
CA VAL A 100 -15.59 3.95 21.88
C VAL A 100 -14.94 3.40 23.14
N GLY A 101 -13.80 3.96 23.56
CA GLY A 101 -13.17 3.54 24.82
C GLY A 101 -14.06 3.73 26.06
N ASP A 102 -15.14 4.50 25.96
CA ASP A 102 -16.17 4.63 27.01
C ASP A 102 -17.34 3.66 26.86
N THR A 103 -17.62 3.18 25.65
CA THR A 103 -18.77 2.32 25.35
C THR A 103 -18.33 0.86 25.27
N ARG A 104 -18.35 0.18 26.41
CA ARG A 104 -18.13 -1.27 26.50
C ARG A 104 -19.24 -2.03 25.72
N GLY A 105 -18.94 -2.46 24.50
CA GLY A 105 -19.71 -3.48 23.79
C GLY A 105 -20.79 -3.01 22.79
N ALA A 106 -20.68 -1.83 22.19
CA ALA A 106 -21.61 -1.44 21.12
C ALA A 106 -21.46 -2.34 19.88
N ALA A 107 -22.57 -2.95 19.43
CA ALA A 107 -22.61 -3.76 18.22
C ALA A 107 -22.43 -2.90 16.95
N LEU A 108 -21.82 -3.48 15.91
CA LEU A 108 -21.61 -2.83 14.62
C LEU A 108 -22.94 -2.53 13.91
N PRO A 109 -23.16 -1.29 13.41
CA PRO A 109 -24.31 -1.00 12.56
C PRO A 109 -24.24 -1.82 11.25
N ARG A 110 -25.32 -2.54 10.90
CA ARG A 110 -25.39 -3.36 9.66
C ARG A 110 -24.98 -2.58 8.41
N THR A 111 -25.35 -1.30 8.32
CA THR A 111 -25.06 -0.42 7.17
C THR A 111 -23.57 -0.29 6.86
N VAL A 112 -22.70 -0.30 7.87
CA VAL A 112 -21.24 -0.16 7.67
C VAL A 112 -20.68 -1.38 6.94
N LEU A 113 -21.18 -2.58 7.25
CA LEU A 113 -20.75 -3.83 6.63
C LEU A 113 -21.14 -3.89 5.14
N PHE A 114 -22.37 -3.51 4.81
CA PHE A 114 -22.82 -3.49 3.41
C PHE A 114 -22.14 -2.40 2.58
N LEU A 115 -21.84 -1.25 3.19
CA LEU A 115 -21.04 -0.18 2.58
C LEU A 115 -19.61 -0.67 2.27
N GLU A 116 -18.96 -1.36 3.21
CA GLU A 116 -17.64 -1.97 3.02
C GLU A 116 -17.65 -2.91 1.80
N ASN A 117 -18.68 -3.75 1.67
CA ASN A 117 -18.79 -4.70 0.56
C ASN A 117 -18.86 -4.02 -0.81
N GLY A 118 -19.68 -2.97 -0.95
CA GLY A 118 -19.81 -2.21 -2.19
C GLY A 118 -18.52 -1.50 -2.60
N LEU A 119 -17.82 -0.92 -1.62
CA LEU A 119 -16.50 -0.31 -1.83
C LEU A 119 -15.43 -1.34 -2.18
N ALA A 120 -15.43 -2.49 -1.51
CA ALA A 120 -14.50 -3.59 -1.75
C ALA A 120 -14.64 -4.16 -3.17
N SER A 121 -15.86 -4.30 -3.70
CA SER A 121 -16.09 -4.75 -5.09
C SER A 121 -15.43 -3.84 -6.12
N VAL A 122 -15.59 -2.52 -5.98
CA VAL A 122 -14.96 -1.56 -6.90
C VAL A 122 -13.44 -1.59 -6.74
N ALA A 123 -12.95 -1.76 -5.51
CA ALA A 123 -11.53 -1.92 -5.24
C ALA A 123 -10.94 -3.14 -5.95
N VAL A 124 -11.61 -4.31 -5.95
CA VAL A 124 -11.19 -5.51 -6.71
C VAL A 124 -10.95 -5.15 -8.17
N ALA A 125 -11.90 -4.42 -8.77
CA ALA A 125 -11.84 -4.04 -10.17
C ALA A 125 -10.64 -3.13 -10.50
N LEU A 126 -10.41 -2.10 -9.67
CA LEU A 126 -9.30 -1.16 -9.87
C LEU A 126 -7.94 -1.85 -9.73
N VAL A 127 -7.81 -2.77 -8.78
CA VAL A 127 -6.58 -3.54 -8.54
C VAL A 127 -6.32 -4.50 -9.68
N ALA A 128 -7.35 -5.22 -10.14
CA ALA A 128 -7.24 -6.09 -11.30
C ALA A 128 -6.82 -5.31 -12.55
N LEU A 129 -7.37 -4.11 -12.76
CA LEU A 129 -7.00 -3.25 -13.89
C LEU A 129 -5.53 -2.78 -13.79
N ALA A 130 -5.08 -2.41 -12.60
CA ALA A 130 -3.67 -2.08 -12.37
C ALA A 130 -2.76 -3.28 -12.62
N ALA A 131 -3.13 -4.48 -12.15
CA ALA A 131 -2.38 -5.72 -12.40
C ALA A 131 -2.26 -6.02 -13.91
N TYR A 132 -3.35 -5.88 -14.65
CA TYR A 132 -3.40 -6.08 -16.10
C TYR A 132 -2.46 -5.11 -16.84
N ASN A 133 -2.57 -3.81 -16.54
CA ASN A 133 -1.78 -2.77 -17.19
C ASN A 133 -0.28 -2.90 -16.90
N LEU A 134 0.08 -3.14 -15.64
CA LEU A 134 1.47 -3.34 -15.22
C LEU A 134 2.05 -4.62 -15.81
N GLY A 135 1.30 -5.72 -15.80
CA GLY A 135 1.74 -7.00 -16.35
C GLY A 135 2.01 -6.94 -17.84
N HIS A 136 1.13 -6.30 -18.63
CA HIS A 136 1.31 -6.19 -20.07
C HIS A 136 2.57 -5.40 -20.46
N LYS A 137 2.95 -4.40 -19.65
CA LYS A 137 4.03 -3.46 -19.98
C LYS A 137 5.38 -3.82 -19.35
N LEU A 138 5.38 -4.39 -18.14
CA LEU A 138 6.60 -4.74 -17.40
C LEU A 138 7.05 -6.19 -17.62
N CYS A 139 6.12 -7.11 -17.88
CA CYS A 139 6.44 -8.52 -18.14
C CYS A 139 6.55 -8.80 -19.64
N GLY A 140 7.54 -8.20 -20.30
CA GLY A 140 7.76 -8.34 -21.74
C GLY A 140 8.40 -9.68 -22.16
N THR A 141 9.26 -10.24 -21.33
CA THR A 141 10.03 -11.46 -21.62
C THR A 141 9.38 -12.73 -21.03
N PRO A 142 9.61 -13.93 -21.58
CA PRO A 142 9.14 -15.17 -20.97
C PRO A 142 9.66 -15.33 -19.53
N MET A 143 10.91 -14.92 -19.27
CA MET A 143 11.50 -14.95 -17.93
C MET A 143 10.72 -14.08 -16.93
N THR A 144 10.43 -12.81 -17.27
CA THR A 144 9.69 -11.90 -16.38
C THR A 144 8.26 -12.37 -16.15
N LYS A 145 7.60 -12.94 -17.16
CA LYS A 145 6.28 -13.59 -17.01
C LYS A 145 6.33 -14.79 -16.05
N CYS A 146 7.35 -15.64 -16.16
CA CYS A 146 7.56 -16.77 -15.26
C CYS A 146 7.82 -16.31 -13.82
N ILE A 147 8.64 -15.29 -13.61
CA ILE A 147 8.88 -14.72 -12.26
C ILE A 147 7.58 -14.19 -11.66
N ALA A 148 6.82 -13.39 -12.41
CA ALA A 148 5.55 -12.85 -11.94
C ALA A 148 4.55 -13.96 -11.56
N ALA A 149 4.41 -14.98 -12.41
CA ALA A 149 3.53 -16.13 -12.17
C ALA A 149 4.01 -16.97 -10.97
N ALA A 150 5.31 -17.18 -10.81
CA ALA A 150 5.89 -17.94 -9.70
C ALA A 150 5.68 -17.21 -8.37
N VAL A 151 5.93 -15.90 -8.32
CA VAL A 151 5.68 -15.08 -7.13
C VAL A 151 4.19 -15.10 -6.77
N PHE A 152 3.30 -14.89 -7.75
CA PHE A 152 1.85 -14.99 -7.55
C PHE A 152 1.43 -16.35 -6.97
N ALA A 153 1.82 -17.45 -7.63
CA ALA A 153 1.47 -18.80 -7.20
C ALA A 153 2.02 -19.12 -5.80
N HIS A 154 3.29 -18.81 -5.56
CA HIS A 154 3.93 -19.04 -4.26
C HIS A 154 3.22 -18.28 -3.14
N THR A 155 2.94 -16.99 -3.35
CA THR A 155 2.31 -16.15 -2.31
C THR A 155 0.91 -16.62 -1.91
N ILE A 156 0.15 -17.17 -2.86
CA ILE A 156 -1.19 -17.73 -2.59
C ILE A 156 -1.09 -19.07 -1.86
N CYS A 157 -0.21 -19.98 -2.32
CA CYS A 157 -0.15 -21.33 -1.79
C CYS A 157 0.40 -21.42 -0.36
N PHE A 158 1.33 -20.53 0.01
CA PHE A 158 2.05 -20.63 1.29
C PHE A 158 1.59 -19.61 2.34
N GLN A 159 0.57 -18.81 2.02
CA GLN A 159 0.13 -17.63 2.77
C GLN A 159 1.22 -16.58 2.97
N ALA A 160 0.87 -15.30 2.78
CA ALA A 160 1.83 -14.22 2.89
C ALA A 160 2.30 -13.99 4.33
N THR A 161 3.40 -14.66 4.71
CA THR A 161 4.17 -14.26 5.89
C THR A 161 4.90 -12.93 5.58
N PRO A 162 5.11 -12.06 6.58
CA PRO A 162 5.72 -10.74 6.36
C PRO A 162 7.05 -10.80 5.58
N TRP A 163 7.87 -11.81 5.85
CA TRP A 163 9.21 -11.97 5.26
C TRP A 163 9.20 -12.55 3.84
N MET A 164 8.07 -13.13 3.41
CA MET A 164 7.95 -13.77 2.11
C MET A 164 7.96 -12.74 0.97
N ILE A 165 7.38 -11.55 1.19
CA ILE A 165 7.36 -10.46 0.19
C ILE A 165 8.80 -10.03 -0.20
N PRO A 166 9.67 -9.61 0.73
CA PRO A 166 11.05 -9.24 0.38
C PRO A 166 11.86 -10.44 -0.13
N ALA A 167 11.59 -11.67 0.35
CA ALA A 167 12.26 -12.88 -0.14
C ALA A 167 11.91 -13.17 -1.62
N CYS A 168 10.63 -13.07 -1.99
CA CYS A 168 10.18 -13.21 -3.38
C CYS A 168 10.80 -12.16 -4.31
N MET A 169 10.93 -10.92 -3.83
CA MET A 169 11.60 -9.84 -4.58
C MET A 169 13.08 -10.13 -4.80
N ALA A 170 13.79 -10.54 -3.74
CA ALA A 170 15.19 -10.92 -3.82
C ALA A 170 15.39 -12.11 -4.76
N PHE A 171 14.52 -13.11 -4.69
CA PHE A 171 14.54 -14.28 -5.56
C PHE A 171 14.30 -13.88 -7.03
N GLY A 172 13.28 -13.06 -7.31
CA GLY A 172 13.02 -12.56 -8.67
C GLY A 172 14.24 -11.83 -9.24
N GLY A 173 14.87 -10.95 -8.46
CA GLY A 173 16.09 -10.26 -8.84
C GLY A 173 17.28 -11.20 -9.08
N ALA A 174 17.45 -12.23 -8.24
CA ALA A 174 18.52 -13.23 -8.39
C ALA A 174 18.32 -14.11 -9.63
N VAL A 175 17.08 -14.53 -9.93
CA VAL A 175 16.76 -15.31 -11.14
C VAL A 175 17.01 -14.48 -12.39
N ALA A 176 16.60 -13.22 -12.41
CA ALA A 176 16.91 -12.33 -13.52
C ALA A 176 18.42 -12.14 -13.71
N TYR A 177 19.17 -11.98 -12.61
CA TYR A 177 20.63 -11.90 -12.66
C TYR A 177 21.27 -13.16 -13.23
N ALA A 178 20.88 -14.34 -12.75
CA ALA A 178 21.41 -15.61 -13.23
C ALA A 178 21.07 -15.88 -14.70
N GLY A 179 19.85 -15.54 -15.14
CA GLY A 179 19.41 -15.72 -16.53
C GLY A 179 20.17 -14.87 -17.54
N HIS A 180 20.54 -13.64 -17.16
CA HIS A 180 21.42 -12.80 -17.98
C HIS A 180 22.89 -13.22 -17.89
N GLY A 181 23.34 -13.73 -16.74
CA GLY A 181 24.68 -14.32 -16.57
C GLY A 181 24.91 -15.59 -17.41
N SER A 182 23.87 -16.42 -17.61
CA SER A 182 23.94 -17.61 -18.48
C SER A 182 23.90 -17.30 -19.97
N SER A 183 23.39 -16.13 -20.37
CA SER A 183 23.44 -15.65 -21.77
C SER A 183 24.71 -14.82 -22.06
N GLY A 184 25.60 -14.65 -21.09
CA GLY A 184 26.86 -13.91 -21.20
C GLY A 184 27.94 -14.54 -22.10
N GLY A 185 27.62 -15.60 -22.84
CA GLY A 185 28.47 -16.18 -23.88
C GLY A 185 28.27 -15.59 -25.28
N ASP A 186 27.12 -14.97 -25.58
CA ASP A 186 26.74 -14.65 -26.97
C ASP A 186 26.31 -13.18 -27.20
N VAL A 187 26.57 -12.26 -26.27
CA VAL A 187 26.21 -10.83 -26.42
C VAL A 187 27.38 -9.97 -26.95
N GLU A 188 28.55 -10.56 -27.20
CA GLU A 188 29.61 -9.87 -27.94
C GLU A 188 29.36 -10.00 -29.46
N ARG A 189 28.80 -8.92 -30.04
CA ARG A 189 28.51 -8.66 -31.48
C ARG A 189 27.14 -9.12 -32.02
N GLN A 190 26.10 -8.40 -31.61
CA GLN A 190 25.12 -7.93 -32.59
C GLN A 190 25.04 -6.41 -32.55
N ALA A 191 26.07 -5.77 -33.12
CA ALA A 191 25.85 -4.53 -33.83
C ALA A 191 24.84 -4.82 -34.95
N PRO A 192 23.87 -3.93 -35.23
CA PRO A 192 22.92 -4.13 -36.32
C PRO A 192 23.63 -4.02 -37.67
N ALA A 193 24.21 -5.12 -38.14
CA ALA A 193 24.75 -5.28 -39.48
C ALA A 193 23.64 -5.75 -40.43
N ALA A 194 22.63 -4.91 -40.65
CA ALA A 194 21.65 -5.09 -41.73
C ALA A 194 20.84 -3.80 -41.99
N ALA A 195 21.52 -2.72 -42.38
CA ALA A 195 20.90 -1.61 -43.13
C ALA A 195 21.99 -0.77 -43.85
N ALA A 196 22.90 -1.42 -44.56
CA ALA A 196 23.69 -0.75 -45.59
C ALA A 196 22.89 -0.82 -46.91
N GLY A 197 22.08 0.21 -47.15
CA GLY A 197 21.26 0.31 -48.36
C GLY A 197 20.44 1.60 -48.39
N SER A 198 20.95 2.58 -49.12
CA SER A 198 20.34 3.85 -49.53
C SER A 198 20.40 5.04 -48.54
N SER A 199 21.04 6.07 -49.06
CA SER A 199 21.34 7.40 -48.54
C SER A 199 20.12 8.33 -48.46
N GLY A 200 19.99 9.07 -47.36
CA GLY A 200 19.20 10.31 -47.33
C GLY A 200 18.58 10.67 -45.99
N GLY A 201 19.27 11.51 -45.20
CA GLY A 201 18.69 12.40 -44.19
C GLY A 201 18.09 11.79 -42.92
N SER A 202 18.88 11.65 -41.85
CA SER A 202 18.34 11.35 -40.51
C SER A 202 19.22 11.87 -39.37
N SER A 203 19.18 13.18 -39.12
CA SER A 203 19.66 13.76 -37.85
C SER A 203 18.53 13.96 -36.82
N SER A 204 17.30 13.52 -37.10
CA SER A 204 16.11 13.74 -36.24
C SER A 204 15.53 12.50 -35.55
N SER A 205 15.86 11.28 -35.97
CA SER A 205 15.25 10.06 -35.40
C SER A 205 15.97 9.52 -34.16
N SER A 206 17.31 9.68 -34.08
CA SER A 206 18.08 9.26 -32.92
C SER A 206 17.86 10.17 -31.70
N ALA A 207 17.58 11.46 -31.92
CA ALA A 207 17.24 12.40 -30.85
C ALA A 207 15.82 12.16 -30.31
N ALA A 208 14.85 11.88 -31.19
CA ALA A 208 13.47 11.57 -30.79
C ALA A 208 13.34 10.24 -30.01
N ALA A 209 14.15 9.23 -30.34
CA ALA A 209 14.21 7.99 -29.57
C ALA A 209 14.94 8.15 -28.22
N ALA A 210 15.93 9.06 -28.14
CA ALA A 210 16.61 9.39 -26.89
C ALA A 210 15.74 10.26 -25.96
N GLU A 211 14.87 11.12 -26.51
CA GLU A 211 13.89 11.91 -25.75
C GLU A 211 12.74 11.06 -25.16
N ALA A 212 12.38 9.94 -25.79
CA ALA A 212 11.31 9.05 -25.31
C ALA A 212 11.67 8.28 -24.00
N PHE A 213 12.94 8.30 -23.57
CA PHE A 213 13.45 7.60 -22.38
C PHE A 213 13.97 8.54 -21.28
N ALA A 214 13.76 9.85 -21.39
CA ALA A 214 14.12 10.79 -20.33
C ALA A 214 13.15 10.65 -19.15
N ASP A 215 13.44 9.71 -18.25
CA ASP A 215 12.76 9.52 -16.96
C ASP A 215 12.70 10.91 -16.25
N PRO A 216 11.51 11.40 -15.84
CA PRO A 216 11.38 12.76 -15.30
C PRO A 216 12.39 12.98 -14.17
N ALA A 217 13.09 14.12 -14.23
CA ALA A 217 14.25 14.38 -13.40
C ALA A 217 13.96 14.12 -11.92
N VAL A 218 14.56 13.05 -11.39
CA VAL A 218 14.45 12.69 -9.97
C VAL A 218 15.25 13.71 -9.16
N HIS A 219 14.55 14.65 -8.54
CA HIS A 219 15.13 15.74 -7.77
C HIS A 219 15.21 15.36 -6.29
N PHE A 220 16.32 14.78 -5.87
CA PHE A 220 16.62 14.70 -4.44
C PHE A 220 17.16 16.02 -3.93
N THR A 221 16.58 16.47 -2.83
CA THR A 221 17.08 17.63 -2.08
C THR A 221 18.29 17.28 -1.19
N TYR A 222 18.64 16.00 -1.04
CA TYR A 222 19.63 15.53 -0.06
C TYR A 222 20.51 14.38 -0.59
N THR A 223 21.66 14.15 0.08
CA THR A 223 22.73 13.24 -0.38
C THR A 223 22.56 11.81 0.14
N TRP A 224 23.30 10.86 -0.43
CA TRP A 224 23.31 9.47 0.05
C TRP A 224 23.84 9.33 1.49
N GLN A 225 24.74 10.22 1.91
CA GLN A 225 25.26 10.26 3.28
C GLN A 225 24.15 10.60 4.27
N SER A 226 23.32 11.60 3.98
CA SER A 226 22.13 11.89 4.80
C SER A 226 21.14 10.72 4.83
N GLY A 227 21.03 9.96 3.73
CA GLY A 227 20.25 8.71 3.72
C GLY A 227 20.77 7.69 4.74
N VAL A 228 22.09 7.46 4.78
CA VAL A 228 22.72 6.56 5.77
C VAL A 228 22.50 7.05 7.20
N VAL A 229 22.59 8.36 7.44
CA VAL A 229 22.31 8.94 8.78
C VAL A 229 20.86 8.67 9.20
N VAL A 230 19.89 8.82 8.29
CA VAL A 230 18.47 8.51 8.59
C VAL A 230 18.28 7.03 8.88
N LEU A 231 18.97 6.13 8.17
CA LEU A 231 18.92 4.68 8.44
C LEU A 231 19.55 4.34 9.79
N ALA A 232 20.68 4.95 10.14
CA ALA A 232 21.30 4.77 11.45
C ALA A 232 20.40 5.29 12.58
N ALA A 233 19.76 6.45 12.39
CA ALA A 233 18.79 6.98 13.34
C ALA A 233 17.58 6.05 13.49
N TRP A 234 17.05 5.51 12.38
CA TRP A 234 15.98 4.51 12.43
C TRP A 234 16.41 3.28 13.23
N LEU A 235 17.62 2.76 13.01
CA LEU A 235 18.13 1.58 13.71
C LEU A 235 18.24 1.83 15.22
N VAL A 236 18.76 3.00 15.63
CA VAL A 236 18.84 3.41 17.03
C VAL A 236 17.43 3.50 17.64
N LEU A 237 16.48 4.13 16.96
CA LEU A 237 15.09 4.22 17.42
C LEU A 237 14.42 2.85 17.49
N PHE A 238 14.73 1.94 16.56
CA PHE A 238 14.22 0.58 16.56
C PHE A 238 14.73 -0.22 17.77
N CYS A 239 16.03 -0.16 18.05
CA CYS A 239 16.61 -0.76 19.25
C CYS A 239 16.02 -0.13 20.52
N GLY A 240 15.86 1.20 20.56
CA GLY A 240 15.21 1.91 21.65
C GLY A 240 13.77 1.44 21.87
N ALA A 241 13.00 1.28 20.79
CA ALA A 241 11.62 0.79 20.84
C ALA A 241 11.54 -0.65 21.36
N LEU A 242 12.48 -1.52 20.98
CA LEU A 242 12.58 -2.89 21.50
C LEU A 242 12.82 -2.94 23.01
N THR A 243 13.63 -2.02 23.54
CA THR A 243 13.87 -1.93 24.98
C THR A 243 12.69 -1.29 25.69
N LEU A 244 12.21 -0.14 25.22
CA LEU A 244 11.15 0.63 25.85
C LEU A 244 9.81 -0.12 25.91
N ARG A 245 9.46 -0.93 24.90
CA ARG A 245 8.25 -1.76 24.97
C ARG A 245 8.27 -2.75 26.14
N ALA A 246 9.46 -3.20 26.55
CA ALA A 246 9.65 -4.22 27.58
C ALA A 246 9.75 -3.62 28.99
N CYS A 247 10.37 -2.45 29.14
CA CYS A 247 10.68 -1.87 30.46
C CYS A 247 10.03 -0.52 30.77
N ALA A 248 9.36 0.14 29.82
CA ALA A 248 8.82 1.47 30.08
C ALA A 248 7.65 1.43 31.10
N ALA A 249 7.77 2.24 32.15
CA ALA A 249 6.74 2.38 33.19
C ALA A 249 5.49 3.10 32.66
N SER A 250 5.66 4.16 31.85
CA SER A 250 4.55 4.93 31.30
C SER A 250 3.88 4.22 30.12
N THR A 251 2.55 4.14 30.12
CA THR A 251 1.78 3.58 28.99
C THR A 251 2.00 4.36 27.69
N ALA A 252 2.19 5.68 27.75
CA ALA A 252 2.48 6.50 26.56
C ALA A 252 3.75 6.06 25.82
N LEU A 253 4.86 5.85 26.55
CA LEU A 253 6.10 5.34 25.95
C LEU A 253 5.93 3.91 25.43
N ARG A 254 5.17 3.05 26.13
CA ARG A 254 4.87 1.70 25.63
C ARG A 254 4.08 1.75 24.32
N VAL A 255 3.07 2.61 24.22
CA VAL A 255 2.31 2.82 22.98
C VAL A 255 3.25 3.29 21.87
N ALA A 256 4.02 4.35 22.08
CA ALA A 256 4.95 4.87 21.08
C ALA A 256 5.96 3.80 20.62
N ALA A 257 6.57 3.08 21.56
CA ALA A 257 7.55 2.02 21.29
C ALA A 257 6.93 0.81 20.57
N THR A 258 5.75 0.35 21.01
CA THR A 258 5.04 -0.76 20.36
C THR A 258 4.68 -0.41 18.93
N PHE A 259 4.08 0.76 18.67
CA PHE A 259 3.70 1.14 17.31
C PHE A 259 4.91 1.42 16.41
N PHE A 260 6.00 1.99 16.94
CA PHE A 260 7.27 2.10 16.20
C PHE A 260 7.86 0.75 15.84
N TYR A 261 7.86 -0.20 16.77
CA TYR A 261 8.28 -1.57 16.51
C TYR A 261 7.41 -2.21 15.43
N VAL A 262 6.08 -2.18 15.59
CA VAL A 262 5.11 -2.74 14.63
C VAL A 262 5.33 -2.14 13.24
N GLY A 263 5.39 -0.80 13.13
CA GLY A 263 5.64 -0.11 11.86
C GLY A 263 7.00 -0.44 11.23
N SER A 264 7.96 -0.93 12.00
CA SER A 264 9.30 -1.32 11.53
C SER A 264 9.41 -2.78 11.08
N ILE A 265 8.45 -3.64 11.44
CA ILE A 265 8.49 -5.08 11.12
C ILE A 265 7.37 -5.53 10.18
N VAL A 266 6.36 -4.69 9.96
CA VAL A 266 5.23 -5.02 9.09
C VAL A 266 5.64 -4.84 7.64
N PHE A 267 5.50 -5.89 6.84
CA PHE A 267 5.67 -5.87 5.39
C PHE A 267 4.32 -6.11 4.73
N GLY A 268 4.04 -5.38 3.66
CA GLY A 268 2.78 -5.57 2.92
C GLY A 268 1.55 -5.05 3.68
N GLY A 269 0.38 -5.16 3.05
CA GLY A 269 -0.84 -4.42 3.39
C GLY A 269 -1.51 -4.76 4.75
N GLY A 270 -2.70 -4.17 4.94
CA GLY A 270 -3.54 -4.25 6.14
C GLY A 270 -3.82 -5.64 6.75
N PRO A 271 -3.96 -6.73 5.96
CA PRO A 271 -4.28 -8.05 6.54
C PRO A 271 -3.23 -8.61 7.49
N VAL A 272 -1.94 -8.33 7.24
CA VAL A 272 -0.82 -8.87 8.04
C VAL A 272 -0.68 -8.14 9.37
N VAL A 273 -1.08 -6.87 9.42
CA VAL A 273 -0.90 -6.04 10.61
C VAL A 273 -1.99 -6.23 11.65
N VAL A 274 -3.18 -6.67 11.25
CA VAL A 274 -4.34 -6.80 12.14
C VAL A 274 -4.12 -7.87 13.23
N PRO A 275 -3.69 -9.11 12.93
CA PRO A 275 -3.42 -10.10 13.97
C PRO A 275 -2.33 -9.65 14.95
N LEU A 276 -1.33 -8.97 14.41
CA LEU A 276 -0.21 -8.46 15.19
C LEU A 276 -0.68 -7.35 16.15
N LEU A 277 -1.44 -6.37 15.65
CA LEU A 277 -2.04 -5.33 16.49
C LEU A 277 -3.04 -5.92 17.50
N TYR A 278 -3.80 -6.95 17.13
CA TYR A 278 -4.69 -7.63 18.07
C TYR A 278 -3.90 -8.20 19.25
N SER A 279 -2.77 -8.88 18.99
CA SER A 279 -1.91 -9.42 20.06
C SER A 279 -1.33 -8.32 20.97
N TYR A 280 -0.92 -7.18 20.40
CA TYR A 280 -0.29 -6.10 21.16
C TYR A 280 -1.27 -5.11 21.82
N VAL A 281 -2.53 -5.09 21.39
CA VAL A 281 -3.55 -4.17 21.92
C VAL A 281 -4.54 -4.95 22.78
N VAL A 282 -5.13 -6.02 22.27
CA VAL A 282 -6.08 -6.85 23.02
C VAL A 282 -5.34 -7.79 23.97
N GLY A 283 -4.29 -8.46 23.50
CA GLY A 283 -3.47 -9.34 24.34
C GLY A 283 -2.75 -8.61 25.49
N ALA A 284 -2.43 -7.33 25.30
CA ALA A 284 -1.87 -6.47 26.36
C ALA A 284 -2.92 -5.86 27.30
N GLY A 285 -4.21 -6.10 27.07
CA GLY A 285 -5.31 -5.54 27.86
C GLY A 285 -5.60 -4.05 27.61
N TRP A 286 -5.10 -3.47 26.52
CA TRP A 286 -5.36 -2.08 26.15
C TRP A 286 -6.74 -1.87 25.52
N ALA A 287 -7.33 -2.92 24.94
CA ALA A 287 -8.67 -2.89 24.37
C ALA A 287 -9.38 -4.24 24.54
N GLU A 288 -10.72 -4.19 24.59
CA GLU A 288 -11.55 -5.38 24.45
C GLU A 288 -11.65 -5.83 22.99
N SER A 289 -11.84 -7.13 22.75
CA SER A 289 -11.98 -7.70 21.40
C SER A 289 -13.08 -7.02 20.58
N GLY A 290 -14.22 -6.72 21.19
CA GLY A 290 -15.35 -6.07 20.51
C GLY A 290 -15.00 -4.66 20.01
N ALA A 291 -14.37 -3.84 20.86
CA ALA A 291 -13.90 -2.51 20.49
C ALA A 291 -12.86 -2.57 19.37
N PHE A 292 -11.89 -3.49 19.48
CA PHE A 292 -10.88 -3.68 18.44
C PHE A 292 -11.51 -4.02 17.08
N LEU A 293 -12.46 -4.95 17.03
CA LEU A 293 -13.15 -5.35 15.81
C LEU A 293 -14.04 -4.23 15.25
N LEU A 294 -14.66 -3.41 16.11
CA LEU A 294 -15.41 -2.23 15.71
C LEU A 294 -14.51 -1.22 14.96
N GLY A 295 -13.36 -0.88 15.54
CA GLY A 295 -12.40 0.00 14.89
C GLY A 295 -11.88 -0.59 13.58
N LEU A 296 -11.69 -1.92 13.51
CA LEU A 296 -11.27 -2.61 12.30
C LEU A 296 -12.30 -2.53 11.16
N ALA A 297 -13.59 -2.65 11.49
CA ALA A 297 -14.67 -2.48 10.51
C ALA A 297 -14.73 -1.03 10.00
N VAL A 298 -14.66 -0.05 10.92
CA VAL A 298 -14.72 1.36 10.54
C VAL A 298 -13.53 1.75 9.66
N ILE A 299 -12.30 1.34 10.00
CA ILE A 299 -11.14 1.70 9.19
C ILE A 299 -11.16 1.09 7.78
N ASN A 300 -11.78 -0.09 7.58
CA ASN A 300 -11.92 -0.66 6.25
C ASN A 300 -12.93 0.10 5.37
N ALA A 301 -13.87 0.81 6.00
CA ALA A 301 -14.84 1.66 5.31
C ALA A 301 -14.35 3.11 5.11
N MET A 302 -13.24 3.51 5.75
CA MET A 302 -12.69 4.86 5.65
C MET A 302 -11.74 5.02 4.46
N PRO A 303 -11.68 6.20 3.84
CA PRO A 303 -10.69 6.49 2.83
C PRO A 303 -9.30 6.69 3.46
N GLY A 304 -8.27 6.41 2.67
CA GLY A 304 -6.87 6.58 3.05
C GLY A 304 -6.30 5.34 3.74
N PRO A 305 -5.09 5.44 4.30
CA PRO A 305 -4.35 4.26 4.73
C PRO A 305 -4.99 3.57 5.94
N ASN A 306 -5.27 2.26 5.80
CA ASN A 306 -5.82 1.45 6.90
C ASN A 306 -4.94 1.41 8.15
N PHE A 307 -3.67 1.78 8.03
CA PHE A 307 -2.73 1.90 9.14
C PHE A 307 -3.11 3.06 10.09
N ASN A 308 -4.00 3.97 9.68
CA ASN A 308 -4.66 4.93 10.57
C ASN A 308 -5.42 4.25 11.73
N PHE A 309 -5.70 2.94 11.64
CA PHE A 309 -6.15 2.13 12.76
C PHE A 309 -5.21 2.20 13.98
N ALA A 310 -3.92 2.48 13.79
CA ALA A 310 -3.00 2.72 14.89
C ALA A 310 -3.45 3.88 15.79
N ALA A 311 -3.98 4.96 15.22
CA ALA A 311 -4.50 6.10 15.99
C ALA A 311 -5.67 5.68 16.90
N TYR A 312 -6.56 4.82 16.40
CA TYR A 312 -7.65 4.24 17.18
C TYR A 312 -7.14 3.38 18.33
N CYS A 313 -6.20 2.46 18.06
CA CYS A 313 -5.63 1.60 19.09
C CYS A 313 -4.84 2.38 20.16
N GLY A 314 -4.11 3.43 19.76
CA GLY A 314 -3.42 4.32 20.68
C GLY A 314 -4.37 5.12 21.56
N ALA A 315 -5.50 5.58 21.00
CA ALA A 315 -6.56 6.23 21.75
C ALA A 315 -7.16 5.31 22.81
N LEU A 316 -7.49 4.06 22.45
CA LEU A 316 -8.01 3.07 23.38
C LEU A 316 -7.02 2.79 24.52
N ALA A 317 -5.75 2.59 24.20
CA ALA A 317 -4.72 2.28 25.20
C ALA A 317 -4.54 3.36 26.27
N MET A 318 -4.76 4.63 25.91
CA MET A 318 -4.60 5.76 26.82
C MET A 318 -5.91 6.32 27.35
N ARG A 319 -7.07 5.80 26.90
CA ARG A 319 -8.40 6.27 27.34
C ARG A 319 -8.63 6.19 28.85
N PRO A 320 -8.14 5.17 29.59
CA PRO A 320 -8.29 5.10 31.05
C PRO A 320 -7.71 6.31 31.79
N TYR A 321 -6.78 7.04 31.18
CA TYR A 321 -6.16 8.24 31.77
C TYR A 321 -6.87 9.55 31.36
N GLY A 322 -8.02 9.46 30.68
CA GLY A 322 -8.83 10.60 30.25
C GLY A 322 -8.73 10.92 28.75
N VAL A 323 -9.58 11.82 28.28
CA VAL A 323 -9.67 12.21 26.87
C VAL A 323 -8.36 12.83 26.33
N PRO A 324 -7.68 13.76 27.04
CA PRO A 324 -6.41 14.32 26.56
C PRO A 324 -5.33 13.24 26.39
N ALA A 325 -5.31 12.27 27.30
CA ALA A 325 -4.39 11.14 27.24
C ALA A 325 -4.70 10.23 26.05
N ALA A 326 -5.98 9.97 25.76
CA ALA A 326 -6.41 9.22 24.58
C ALA A 326 -5.93 9.89 23.27
N LEU A 327 -6.12 11.21 23.13
CA LEU A 327 -5.65 11.95 21.96
C LEU A 327 -4.11 11.91 21.83
N CYS A 328 -3.40 12.00 22.96
CA CYS A 328 -1.95 11.83 23.00
C CYS A 328 -1.54 10.42 22.55
N GLY A 329 -2.20 9.38 23.07
CA GLY A 329 -1.99 7.99 22.67
C GLY A 329 -2.23 7.77 21.18
N ALA A 330 -3.27 8.38 20.63
CA ALA A 330 -3.58 8.33 19.20
C ALA A 330 -2.45 8.94 18.35
N ALA A 331 -1.96 10.12 18.73
CA ALA A 331 -0.86 10.78 18.04
C ALA A 331 0.44 9.96 18.13
N LEU A 332 0.77 9.44 19.31
CA LEU A 332 1.96 8.61 19.53
C LEU A 332 1.91 7.32 18.71
N ALA A 333 0.76 6.64 18.68
CA ALA A 333 0.58 5.44 17.89
C ALA A 333 0.61 5.72 16.38
N TRP A 334 -0.02 6.80 15.93
CA TRP A 334 -0.02 7.20 14.52
C TRP A 334 1.39 7.56 14.04
N VAL A 335 2.13 8.39 14.79
CA VAL A 335 3.54 8.71 14.49
C VAL A 335 4.38 7.44 14.53
N GLY A 336 4.26 6.63 15.59
CA GLY A 336 4.98 5.36 15.72
C GLY A 336 4.73 4.43 14.54
N MET A 337 3.50 4.37 14.04
CA MET A 337 3.15 3.47 12.94
C MET A 337 3.76 3.87 11.60
N PHE A 338 3.76 5.16 11.27
CA PHE A 338 4.19 5.64 9.95
C PHE A 338 5.65 6.08 9.91
N ALA A 339 6.18 6.67 10.99
CA ALA A 339 7.54 7.18 11.06
C ALA A 339 8.61 6.18 10.58
N PRO A 340 8.67 4.91 11.04
CA PRO A 340 9.73 4.00 10.63
C PRO A 340 9.71 3.74 9.12
N GLY A 341 8.52 3.52 8.54
CA GLY A 341 8.37 3.32 7.11
C GLY A 341 8.79 4.53 6.29
N LEU A 342 8.48 5.75 6.76
CA LEU A 342 8.93 6.99 6.11
C LEU A 342 10.44 7.18 6.24
N MET A 343 11.03 6.96 7.43
CA MET A 343 12.48 7.05 7.65
C MET A 343 13.25 6.08 6.77
N LEU A 344 12.82 4.81 6.71
CA LEU A 344 13.44 3.81 5.85
C LEU A 344 13.39 4.24 4.39
N LYS A 345 12.26 4.81 3.96
CA LYS A 345 12.10 5.25 2.58
C LYS A 345 13.00 6.44 2.26
N THR A 346 13.03 7.46 3.12
CA THR A 346 13.95 8.59 3.02
C THR A 346 15.42 8.13 3.05
N GLY A 347 15.75 7.11 3.84
CA GLY A 347 17.10 6.58 3.94
C GLY A 347 17.56 5.80 2.71
N VAL A 348 16.71 4.92 2.19
CA VAL A 348 17.05 4.00 1.08
C VAL A 348 17.06 4.70 -0.28
N LEU A 349 16.21 5.70 -0.49
CA LEU A 349 15.99 6.22 -1.84
C LEU A 349 17.20 6.95 -2.47
N PRO A 350 18.00 7.74 -1.73
CA PRO A 350 19.26 8.28 -2.24
C PRO A 350 20.28 7.20 -2.63
N LEU A 351 20.34 6.10 -1.87
CA LEU A 351 21.20 4.96 -2.17
C LEU A 351 20.73 4.29 -3.46
N TRP A 352 19.44 4.02 -3.56
CA TRP A 352 18.83 3.48 -4.77
C TRP A 352 19.17 4.31 -6.01
N ARG A 353 19.05 5.65 -5.96
CA ARG A 353 19.44 6.53 -7.07
C ARG A 353 20.91 6.35 -7.48
N ARG A 354 21.81 6.19 -6.51
CA ARG A 354 23.24 6.06 -6.77
C ARG A 354 23.60 4.78 -7.53
N TYR A 355 22.83 3.71 -7.33
CA TYR A 355 23.12 2.39 -7.86
C TYR A 355 22.19 1.92 -8.99
N ARG A 356 21.01 2.55 -9.19
CA ARG A 356 20.05 2.13 -10.22
C ARG A 356 20.56 2.20 -11.66
N GLY A 357 21.60 2.99 -11.92
CA GLY A 357 22.21 3.12 -13.24
C GLY A 357 23.19 1.99 -13.60
N PHE A 358 23.59 1.14 -12.66
CA PHE A 358 24.52 0.05 -12.95
C PHE A 358 23.82 -1.07 -13.73
N PRO A 359 24.44 -1.64 -14.78
CA PRO A 359 23.85 -2.71 -15.59
C PRO A 359 23.37 -3.90 -14.75
N LEU A 360 24.19 -4.31 -13.78
CA LEU A 360 23.84 -5.34 -12.79
C LEU A 360 22.53 -5.05 -12.07
N MET A 361 22.34 -3.80 -11.66
CA MET A 361 21.18 -3.37 -10.90
C MET A 361 19.93 -3.28 -11.80
N GLN A 362 20.10 -2.92 -13.07
CA GLN A 362 19.01 -2.92 -14.06
C GLN A 362 18.47 -4.34 -14.27
N THR A 363 19.37 -5.32 -14.42
CA THR A 363 18.99 -6.74 -14.52
C THR A 363 18.24 -7.24 -13.27
N ILE A 364 18.75 -6.92 -12.08
CA ILE A 364 18.08 -7.27 -10.82
C ILE A 364 16.69 -6.60 -10.77
N PHE A 365 16.57 -5.34 -11.18
CA PHE A 365 15.30 -4.63 -11.17
C PHE A 365 14.27 -5.19 -12.16
N GLU A 366 14.67 -5.77 -13.29
CA GLU A 366 13.73 -6.49 -14.17
C GLU A 366 13.03 -7.62 -13.42
N GLY A 367 13.78 -8.42 -12.67
CA GLY A 367 13.25 -9.50 -11.85
C GLY A 367 12.43 -9.03 -10.65
N VAL A 368 12.89 -7.99 -9.97
CA VAL A 368 12.17 -7.36 -8.84
C VAL A 368 10.84 -6.75 -9.33
N ASN A 369 10.83 -6.04 -10.46
CA ASN A 369 9.62 -5.46 -11.04
C ASN A 369 8.62 -6.54 -11.48
N ALA A 370 9.10 -7.64 -12.07
CA ALA A 370 8.27 -8.79 -12.39
C ALA A 370 7.66 -9.43 -11.13
N GLY A 371 8.45 -9.58 -10.06
CA GLY A 371 7.95 -10.04 -8.75
C GLY A 371 6.89 -9.09 -8.18
N ALA A 372 7.09 -7.78 -8.31
CA ALA A 372 6.13 -6.77 -7.90
C ALA A 372 4.79 -6.91 -8.64
N VAL A 373 4.82 -7.12 -9.97
CA VAL A 373 3.61 -7.43 -10.75
C VAL A 373 2.91 -8.67 -10.19
N GLY A 374 3.65 -9.75 -9.90
CA GLY A 374 3.10 -10.95 -9.26
C GLY A 374 2.35 -10.65 -7.96
N LEU A 375 2.88 -9.76 -7.11
CA LEU A 375 2.21 -9.33 -5.87
C LEU A 375 0.96 -8.48 -6.13
N VAL A 376 0.89 -7.69 -7.20
CA VAL A 376 -0.35 -6.97 -7.57
C VAL A 376 -1.44 -7.98 -7.96
N PHE A 377 -1.08 -9.06 -8.66
CA PHE A 377 -2.01 -10.17 -8.91
C PHE A 377 -2.43 -10.86 -7.60
N THR A 378 -1.52 -11.09 -6.66
CA THR A 378 -1.84 -11.67 -5.34
C THR A 378 -2.83 -10.79 -4.60
N ALA A 379 -2.61 -9.49 -4.60
CA ALA A 379 -3.52 -8.53 -3.99
C ALA A 379 -4.92 -8.55 -4.65
N THR A 380 -4.99 -8.74 -5.97
CA THR A 380 -6.26 -8.93 -6.67
C THR A 380 -6.98 -10.18 -6.17
N TYR A 381 -6.26 -11.29 -6.01
CA TYR A 381 -6.81 -12.55 -5.51
C TYR A 381 -7.28 -12.44 -4.06
N GLU A 382 -6.45 -11.91 -3.15
CA GLU A 382 -6.79 -11.72 -1.74
C GLU A 382 -8.00 -10.79 -1.57
N LEU A 383 -8.07 -9.72 -2.36
CA LEU A 383 -9.19 -8.79 -2.31
C LEU A 383 -10.46 -9.42 -2.89
N SER A 384 -10.34 -10.22 -3.96
CA SER A 384 -11.45 -10.98 -4.52
C SER A 384 -11.94 -12.03 -3.52
N GLN A 385 -11.04 -12.76 -2.87
CA GLN A 385 -11.40 -13.67 -1.80
C GLN A 385 -12.12 -12.93 -0.69
N LYS A 386 -11.54 -11.86 -0.12
CA LYS A 386 -12.18 -11.10 0.95
C LYS A 386 -13.57 -10.58 0.51
N ALA A 387 -13.67 -9.97 -0.66
CA ALA A 387 -14.94 -9.45 -1.18
C ALA A 387 -15.98 -10.55 -1.49
N LEU A 388 -15.58 -11.77 -1.83
CA LEU A 388 -16.48 -12.88 -2.17
C LEU A 388 -16.75 -13.85 -1.00
N SER A 389 -15.82 -13.93 -0.03
CA SER A 389 -15.75 -14.94 1.02
C SER A 389 -16.01 -14.44 2.44
N ILE A 390 -16.34 -13.14 2.65
CA ILE A 390 -16.82 -12.58 3.95
C ILE A 390 -17.99 -13.37 4.56
N GLY A 391 -18.56 -14.35 3.85
CA GLY A 391 -19.40 -15.38 4.44
C GLY A 391 -18.71 -16.35 5.39
N ALA A 392 -17.43 -16.74 5.26
CA ALA A 392 -16.87 -17.90 6.00
C ALA A 392 -16.02 -17.54 7.23
N ASP A 393 -15.11 -16.57 7.12
CA ASP A 393 -14.21 -16.19 8.22
C ASP A 393 -14.87 -15.21 9.20
N GLY A 394 -15.76 -14.35 8.70
CA GLY A 394 -16.69 -13.57 9.54
C GLY A 394 -17.61 -14.47 10.36
N ARG A 395 -18.00 -15.63 9.82
CA ARG A 395 -18.72 -16.67 10.57
C ARG A 395 -17.87 -17.23 11.70
N ARG A 396 -16.59 -17.57 11.49
CA ARG A 396 -15.71 -18.11 12.56
C ARG A 396 -15.34 -17.08 13.64
N ALA A 397 -15.08 -15.83 13.24
CA ALA A 397 -14.79 -14.75 14.18
C ALA A 397 -16.04 -14.29 14.96
N ALA A 398 -17.22 -14.32 14.33
CA ALA A 398 -18.47 -13.96 14.97
C ALA A 398 -19.11 -15.12 15.77
N THR A 399 -18.98 -16.38 15.35
CA THR A 399 -19.48 -17.54 16.13
C THR A 399 -18.62 -17.84 17.36
N ALA A 400 -17.34 -17.45 17.36
CA ALA A 400 -16.47 -17.58 18.53
C ALA A 400 -16.69 -16.48 19.60
N ALA A 401 -17.32 -15.35 19.24
CA ALA A 401 -17.44 -14.18 20.11
C ALA A 401 -18.88 -13.68 20.36
N ALA A 402 -19.87 -14.04 19.55
CA ALA A 402 -21.24 -13.56 19.70
C ALA A 402 -22.26 -14.65 19.33
N GLY A 403 -23.02 -15.11 20.33
CA GLY A 403 -24.15 -16.00 20.11
C GLY A 403 -25.18 -15.41 19.13
N ALA A 404 -25.84 -16.31 18.38
CA ALA A 404 -27.08 -16.24 17.59
C ALA A 404 -27.42 -15.02 16.68
N ALA A 405 -26.78 -13.86 16.78
CA ALA A 405 -27.10 -12.67 16.00
C ALA A 405 -26.20 -12.46 14.76
N ALA A 406 -25.14 -13.26 14.62
CA ALA A 406 -24.20 -13.22 13.48
C ALA A 406 -24.63 -14.03 12.24
N ALA A 407 -25.85 -14.59 12.25
CA ALA A 407 -26.34 -15.48 11.20
C ALA A 407 -26.98 -14.78 9.99
N ALA A 408 -27.01 -13.43 9.95
CA ALA A 408 -27.74 -12.66 8.94
C ALA A 408 -26.86 -11.96 7.88
N ALA A 409 -25.57 -12.29 7.79
CA ALA A 409 -24.71 -11.85 6.69
C ALA A 409 -24.45 -13.03 5.75
N LEU A 410 -25.24 -13.10 4.68
CA LEU A 410 -25.04 -14.08 3.61
C LEU A 410 -23.66 -13.88 2.95
N PRO A 411 -22.98 -14.95 2.51
CA PRO A 411 -21.75 -14.84 1.74
C PRO A 411 -21.97 -13.98 0.49
N LEU A 412 -21.10 -13.03 0.19
CA LEU A 412 -21.19 -12.16 -0.99
C LEU A 412 -21.11 -12.92 -2.33
N GLY A 413 -20.53 -14.12 -2.36
CA GLY A 413 -20.67 -15.05 -3.48
C GLY A 413 -22.11 -15.52 -3.75
N ALA A 414 -23.05 -15.24 -2.86
CA ALA A 414 -24.49 -15.49 -3.03
C ALA A 414 -25.25 -14.29 -3.63
N GLU A 415 -24.63 -13.11 -3.73
CA GLU A 415 -25.22 -11.87 -4.24
C GLU A 415 -24.51 -11.45 -5.55
N PRO A 416 -25.04 -11.84 -6.73
CA PRO A 416 -24.43 -11.56 -8.05
C PRO A 416 -24.15 -10.07 -8.30
N LEU A 417 -24.84 -9.18 -7.57
CA LEU A 417 -24.72 -7.72 -7.66
C LEU A 417 -23.27 -7.24 -7.44
N TYR A 418 -22.59 -7.73 -6.42
CA TYR A 418 -21.24 -7.27 -6.06
C TYR A 418 -20.17 -7.74 -7.04
N VAL A 419 -20.37 -8.91 -7.65
CA VAL A 419 -19.53 -9.45 -8.73
C VAL A 419 -19.74 -8.66 -10.01
N ALA A 420 -21.00 -8.39 -10.35
CA ALA A 420 -21.36 -7.56 -11.51
C ALA A 420 -20.79 -6.14 -11.37
N LEU A 421 -20.89 -5.54 -10.19
CA LEU A 421 -20.31 -4.23 -9.89
C LEU A 421 -18.79 -4.20 -10.12
N ALA A 422 -18.06 -5.23 -9.69
CA ALA A 422 -16.62 -5.33 -9.93
C ALA A 422 -16.31 -5.42 -11.45
N GLY A 423 -17.03 -6.26 -12.19
CA GLY A 423 -16.89 -6.37 -13.65
C GLY A 423 -17.19 -5.06 -14.38
N VAL A 424 -18.29 -4.39 -14.03
CA VAL A 424 -18.68 -3.08 -14.58
C VAL A 424 -17.62 -2.03 -14.28
N ALA A 425 -17.11 -1.96 -13.04
CA ALA A 425 -16.06 -1.01 -12.68
C ALA A 425 -14.76 -1.24 -13.46
N PHE A 426 -14.38 -2.51 -13.71
CA PHE A 426 -13.18 -2.84 -14.49
C PHE A 426 -13.31 -2.33 -15.93
N VAL A 427 -14.45 -2.59 -16.57
CA VAL A 427 -14.73 -2.14 -17.94
C VAL A 427 -14.87 -0.62 -18.02
N ALA A 428 -15.61 -0.02 -17.08
CA ALA A 428 -15.89 1.40 -17.05
C ALA A 428 -14.59 2.22 -16.91
N VAL A 429 -13.73 1.86 -15.96
CA VAL A 429 -12.48 2.60 -15.72
C VAL A 429 -11.44 2.26 -16.80
N GLY A 430 -11.27 0.97 -17.11
CA GLY A 430 -10.21 0.52 -18.01
C GLY A 430 -10.43 0.86 -19.49
N PHE A 431 -11.67 0.73 -19.96
CA PHE A 431 -11.98 0.78 -21.39
C PHE A 431 -12.89 1.96 -21.75
N LEU A 432 -13.79 2.38 -20.84
CA LEU A 432 -14.68 3.52 -21.05
C LEU A 432 -14.12 4.84 -20.49
N ARG A 433 -12.93 4.80 -19.84
CA ARG A 433 -12.26 5.96 -19.23
C ARG A 433 -13.12 6.73 -18.23
N VAL A 434 -14.01 6.03 -17.52
CA VAL A 434 -14.78 6.59 -16.42
C VAL A 434 -13.83 6.88 -15.25
N PRO A 435 -13.91 8.05 -14.60
CA PRO A 435 -13.06 8.36 -13.46
C PRO A 435 -13.27 7.38 -12.29
N ALA A 436 -12.19 6.82 -11.75
CA ALA A 436 -12.24 5.88 -10.63
C ALA A 436 -13.04 6.39 -9.41
N PRO A 437 -12.93 7.68 -8.98
CA PRO A 437 -13.73 8.20 -7.87
C PRO A 437 -15.25 8.08 -8.07
N LEU A 438 -15.73 8.21 -9.32
CA LEU A 438 -17.14 8.06 -9.63
C LEU A 438 -17.59 6.62 -9.41
N MET A 439 -16.80 5.64 -9.88
CA MET A 439 -17.12 4.23 -9.67
C MET A 439 -17.09 3.85 -8.19
N ILE A 440 -16.18 4.44 -7.40
CA ILE A 440 -16.13 4.22 -5.95
C ILE A 440 -17.40 4.76 -5.27
N ALA A 441 -17.87 5.96 -5.64
CA ALA A 441 -19.12 6.51 -5.14
C ALA A 441 -20.33 5.64 -5.53
N VAL A 442 -20.36 5.12 -6.76
CA VAL A 442 -21.38 4.15 -7.20
C VAL A 442 -21.33 2.89 -6.33
N GLY A 443 -20.15 2.31 -6.08
CA GLY A 443 -20.01 1.14 -5.23
C GLY A 443 -20.46 1.36 -3.79
N GLY A 444 -20.09 2.50 -3.19
CA GLY A 444 -20.58 2.88 -1.87
C GLY A 444 -22.09 3.06 -1.82
N GLY A 445 -22.67 3.71 -2.84
CA GLY A 445 -24.12 3.89 -2.97
C GLY A 445 -24.87 2.56 -3.11
N VAL A 446 -24.38 1.65 -3.95
CA VAL A 446 -24.94 0.30 -4.12
C VAL A 446 -24.87 -0.48 -2.80
N GLY A 447 -23.75 -0.41 -2.08
CA GLY A 447 -23.60 -1.01 -0.76
C GLY A 447 -24.60 -0.46 0.27
N ALA A 448 -24.74 0.85 0.37
CA ALA A 448 -25.67 1.49 1.28
C ALA A 448 -27.15 1.19 0.96
N LEU A 449 -27.51 1.17 -0.32
CA LEU A 449 -28.86 0.80 -0.77
C LEU A 449 -29.17 -0.65 -0.42
N ASN A 450 -28.24 -1.58 -0.65
CA ASN A 450 -28.44 -2.98 -0.31
C ASN A 450 -28.71 -3.16 1.21
N ALA A 451 -28.07 -2.35 2.05
CA ALA A 451 -28.31 -2.35 3.49
C ALA A 451 -29.74 -1.96 3.91
N LEU A 452 -30.46 -1.21 3.07
CA LEU A 452 -31.84 -0.78 3.35
C LEU A 452 -32.87 -1.85 2.97
N PHE A 453 -32.52 -2.75 2.04
CA PHE A 453 -33.41 -3.77 1.51
C PHE A 453 -33.14 -5.18 2.08
N ALA A 454 -32.15 -5.32 2.96
CA ALA A 454 -31.73 -6.58 3.61
C ALA A 454 -31.92 -6.56 5.14
#